data_AF-A0A970P457-F1
#
_entry.id   AF-A0A970P457-F1
#
_cell.length_a   1.000
_cell.length_b   1.000
_cell.length_c   1.000
_cell.angle_alpha   90.00
_cell.angle_beta   90.00
_cell.angle_gamma   90.00
#
_symmetry.space_group_name_H-M   'P 1'
#
loop_
_entity.id
_entity.type
_entity.pdbx_description
1 polymer ?
#
loop_
_entity_poly.entity_id
_entity_poly.type
_entity_poly.pdbx_seq_one_letter_code
_entity_poly.pdbx_strand_id
1 'polypeptide(L)'
;MRRVAAILLCIFAICAVSVAAPEITIEARGIPAGENLIVNPGFEAGTQWPDGWGWSPNQPPSTIWRVWADEALSGARSAGVVNTATSASGYWTQDVALEPGKDYLLTCRALIEDGTILVRADGRDADGKPVKAFDRRAFDRRRASHLLAPTYWKPEWIVDMVRQPWAPVDLFFNTRGDVVPASVSVQIGCYFTAGTMYIDDVYLGPGTIELSYTVTGAPLAQVRLLDRAGELQATSGALNGAERYEGKSDGLPPGEYWCIEATATDGTVSRAWYPEAPEGIE
;
A
#
# COMPACT_ATOMS: atom_id res chain seq x y z
N MET A 1 4.75 15.16 -82.53
CA MET A 1 4.51 13.91 -81.76
C MET A 1 5.00 14.12 -80.33
N ARG A 2 4.09 14.07 -79.36
CA ARG A 2 4.30 14.43 -77.95
C ARG A 2 5.12 13.34 -77.23
N ARG A 3 6.16 13.75 -76.49
CA ARG A 3 6.87 12.89 -75.53
C ARG A 3 6.17 13.02 -74.18
N VAL A 4 5.62 11.91 -73.67
CA VAL A 4 5.06 11.83 -72.31
C VAL A 4 6.16 11.30 -71.40
N ALA A 5 6.59 12.12 -70.45
CA ALA A 5 7.48 11.70 -69.37
C ALA A 5 6.64 11.12 -68.24
N ALA A 6 6.88 9.85 -67.89
CA ALA A 6 6.30 9.23 -66.71
C ALA A 6 7.15 9.59 -65.48
N ILE A 7 6.58 10.37 -64.55
CA ILE A 7 7.16 10.62 -63.24
C ILE A 7 6.72 9.48 -62.32
N LEU A 8 7.68 8.61 -61.96
CA LEU A 8 7.49 7.55 -60.97
C LEU A 8 7.62 8.20 -59.58
N LEU A 9 6.48 8.42 -58.91
CA LEU A 9 6.44 8.94 -57.55
C LEU A 9 6.61 7.75 -56.58
N CYS A 10 7.83 7.51 -56.11
CA CYS A 10 8.11 6.55 -55.05
C CYS A 10 7.58 7.11 -53.71
N ILE A 11 6.42 6.63 -53.29
CA ILE A 11 5.90 6.84 -51.94
C ILE A 11 6.73 5.95 -50.99
N PHE A 12 7.70 6.55 -50.29
CA PHE A 12 8.32 5.91 -49.13
C PHE A 12 7.28 5.90 -47.99
N ALA A 13 6.62 4.77 -47.80
CA ALA A 13 5.89 4.50 -46.57
C ALA A 13 6.93 4.27 -45.47
N ILE A 14 7.21 5.33 -44.70
CA ILE A 14 7.94 5.21 -43.43
C ILE A 14 6.98 4.49 -42.48
N CYS A 15 7.14 3.17 -42.34
CA CYS A 15 6.54 2.44 -41.24
C CYS A 15 7.16 2.99 -39.95
N ALA A 16 6.45 3.88 -39.27
CA ALA A 16 6.76 4.22 -37.89
C ALA A 16 6.56 2.94 -37.07
N VAL A 17 7.67 2.28 -36.74
CA VAL A 17 7.65 1.22 -35.72
C VAL A 17 7.32 1.95 -34.42
N SER A 18 6.09 1.83 -33.94
CA SER A 18 5.75 2.32 -32.61
C SER A 18 6.52 1.45 -31.62
N VAL A 19 7.64 1.95 -31.12
CA VAL A 19 8.31 1.35 -29.97
C VAL A 19 7.32 1.51 -28.80
N ALA A 20 7.03 0.42 -28.10
CA ALA A 20 6.16 0.48 -26.93
C ALA A 20 6.79 1.44 -25.91
N ALA A 21 5.97 2.27 -25.25
CA ALA A 21 6.46 3.17 -24.22
C ALA A 21 6.98 2.37 -23.01
N PRO A 22 7.97 2.88 -22.26
CA PRO A 22 8.39 2.23 -21.02
C PRO A 22 7.22 2.05 -20.05
N GLU A 23 7.09 0.85 -19.51
CA GLU A 23 6.16 0.48 -18.44
C GLU A 23 6.92 0.54 -17.11
N ILE A 24 6.31 1.14 -16.10
CA ILE A 24 6.93 1.37 -14.79
C ILE A 24 6.04 0.76 -13.71
N THR A 25 6.59 -0.18 -12.95
CA THR A 25 5.96 -0.75 -11.76
C THR A 25 6.69 -0.24 -10.52
N ILE A 26 5.94 0.28 -9.55
CA ILE A 26 6.47 0.77 -8.28
C ILE A 26 5.90 -0.08 -7.15
N GLU A 27 6.77 -0.56 -6.29
CA GLU A 27 6.45 -1.19 -5.01
C GLU A 27 7.01 -0.32 -3.89
N ALA A 28 6.21 -0.08 -2.87
CA ALA A 28 6.59 0.75 -1.75
C ALA A 28 6.34 0.02 -0.44
N ARG A 29 7.26 0.21 0.51
CA ARG A 29 7.21 -0.42 1.82
C ARG A 29 7.57 0.56 2.92
N GLY A 30 6.80 0.53 3.99
CA GLY A 30 7.08 1.22 5.24
C GLY A 30 8.16 0.52 6.05
N ILE A 31 9.19 1.29 6.42
CA ILE A 31 10.26 0.87 7.30
C ILE A 31 10.15 1.65 8.61
N PRO A 32 9.94 0.99 9.76
CA PRO A 32 10.04 1.62 11.07
C PRO A 32 11.42 2.28 11.26
N ALA A 33 11.44 3.54 11.70
CA ALA A 33 12.64 4.35 11.86
C ALA A 33 12.79 4.96 13.27
N GLY A 34 11.95 4.55 14.21
CA GLY A 34 11.97 5.04 15.59
C GLY A 34 11.19 4.16 16.56
N GLU A 35 10.93 4.71 17.75
CA GLU A 35 10.15 4.04 18.80
C GLU A 35 8.74 3.67 18.32
N ASN A 36 8.26 2.49 18.72
CA ASN A 36 6.88 2.09 18.50
C ASN A 36 6.00 2.61 19.64
N LEU A 37 5.02 3.43 19.29
CA LEU A 37 4.07 4.04 20.21
C LEU A 37 2.90 3.11 20.57
N ILE A 38 2.78 1.95 19.91
CA ILE A 38 1.76 0.94 20.20
C ILE A 38 2.17 0.13 21.44
N VAL A 39 1.24 0.04 22.39
CA VAL A 39 1.34 -0.90 23.51
C VAL A 39 0.91 -2.29 23.03
N ASN A 40 1.70 -3.29 23.43
CA ASN A 40 1.47 -4.71 23.09
C ASN A 40 1.28 -4.94 21.57
N PRO A 41 2.27 -4.55 20.75
CA PRO A 41 2.14 -4.53 19.28
C PRO A 41 2.02 -5.92 18.63
N GLY A 42 2.55 -6.96 19.28
CA GLY A 42 2.44 -8.36 18.87
C GLY A 42 1.36 -9.14 19.62
N PHE A 43 0.48 -8.47 20.39
CA PHE A 43 -0.66 -9.11 21.07
C PHE A 43 -0.32 -10.24 22.05
N GLU A 44 0.89 -10.28 22.60
CA GLU A 44 1.39 -11.37 23.47
C GLU A 44 0.91 -11.25 24.92
N ALA A 45 0.66 -10.03 25.41
CA ALA A 45 0.24 -9.78 26.79
C ALA A 45 -1.30 -9.72 26.91
N GLY A 46 -1.85 -10.33 27.96
CA GLY A 46 -3.27 -10.26 28.30
C GLY A 46 -3.75 -11.50 29.07
N THR A 47 -4.98 -11.46 29.58
CA THR A 47 -5.61 -12.63 30.23
C THR A 47 -6.79 -13.18 29.43
N GLN A 48 -7.71 -12.31 29.04
CA GLN A 48 -8.88 -12.66 28.21
C GLN A 48 -8.77 -12.07 26.80
N TRP A 49 -8.14 -10.90 26.70
CA TRP A 49 -7.93 -10.12 25.50
C TRP A 49 -6.56 -9.44 25.60
N PRO A 50 -5.95 -9.05 24.47
CA PRO A 50 -4.65 -8.42 24.49
C PRO A 50 -4.69 -7.08 25.25
N ASP A 51 -3.76 -6.89 26.17
CA ASP A 51 -3.66 -5.67 26.98
C ASP A 51 -3.45 -4.44 26.08
N GLY A 52 -4.08 -3.32 26.44
CA GLY A 52 -3.99 -2.05 25.69
C GLY A 52 -4.90 -1.96 24.47
N TRP A 53 -5.60 -3.03 24.08
CA TRP A 53 -6.44 -3.06 22.89
C TRP A 53 -7.94 -3.09 23.20
N GLY A 54 -8.68 -2.24 22.51
CA GLY A 54 -10.14 -2.20 22.48
C GLY A 54 -10.73 -2.93 21.27
N TRP A 55 -12.06 -3.01 21.22
CA TRP A 55 -12.81 -3.60 20.11
C TRP A 55 -14.04 -2.76 19.80
N SER A 56 -14.22 -2.44 18.52
CA SER A 56 -15.30 -1.59 18.03
C SER A 56 -15.98 -2.21 16.80
N PRO A 57 -17.03 -3.03 17.00
CA PRO A 57 -17.85 -3.56 15.91
C PRO A 57 -19.04 -2.63 15.59
N ASN A 58 -19.50 -2.62 14.34
CA ASN A 58 -20.74 -1.93 13.94
C ASN A 58 -21.98 -2.85 13.89
N GLN A 59 -21.81 -4.14 14.20
CA GLN A 59 -22.81 -5.20 14.13
C GLN A 59 -22.68 -6.13 15.35
N PRO A 60 -23.71 -6.93 15.69
CA PRO A 60 -23.66 -7.82 16.84
C PRO A 60 -22.63 -8.97 16.71
N PRO A 61 -22.22 -9.60 17.83
CA PRO A 61 -21.23 -10.68 17.84
C PRO A 61 -21.59 -11.92 17.02
N SER A 62 -22.86 -12.12 16.69
CA SER A 62 -23.31 -13.18 15.79
C SER A 62 -22.88 -12.98 14.34
N THR A 63 -22.51 -11.76 13.97
CA THR A 63 -22.17 -11.36 12.60
C THR A 63 -20.68 -11.12 12.44
N ILE A 64 -20.08 -10.42 13.42
CA ILE A 64 -18.65 -10.09 13.44
C ILE A 64 -18.10 -10.16 14.86
N TRP A 65 -16.93 -10.77 15.02
CA TRP A 65 -16.30 -10.89 16.32
C TRP A 65 -14.77 -10.87 16.20
N ARG A 66 -14.14 -10.48 17.31
CA ARG A 66 -12.69 -10.54 17.48
C ARG A 66 -12.23 -11.93 17.90
N VAL A 67 -11.01 -12.27 17.52
CA VAL A 67 -10.33 -13.52 17.88
C VAL A 67 -8.98 -13.17 18.46
N TRP A 68 -8.55 -13.85 19.52
CA TRP A 68 -7.17 -13.78 19.99
C TRP A 68 -6.52 -15.13 19.71
N ALA A 69 -5.87 -15.21 18.56
CA ALA A 69 -5.52 -16.47 17.91
C ALA A 69 -4.19 -17.01 18.43
N ASP A 70 -4.02 -18.33 18.40
CA ASP A 70 -2.73 -19.04 18.59
C ASP A 70 -1.90 -19.11 17.30
N GLU A 71 -2.43 -18.57 16.20
CA GLU A 71 -1.71 -18.40 14.94
C GLU A 71 -1.15 -16.98 14.89
N ALA A 72 0.15 -16.84 14.67
CA ALA A 72 0.85 -15.56 14.66
C ALA A 72 1.98 -15.54 13.63
N LEU A 73 2.39 -14.34 13.21
CA LEU A 73 3.61 -14.16 12.43
C LEU A 73 4.83 -14.24 13.36
N SER A 74 4.73 -13.56 14.51
CA SER A 74 5.77 -13.51 15.53
C SER A 74 5.16 -13.89 16.88
N GLY A 75 5.97 -14.42 17.80
CA GLY A 75 5.46 -14.83 19.12
C GLY A 75 4.48 -16.01 19.06
N ALA A 76 3.48 -15.97 19.94
CA ALA A 76 2.50 -17.05 20.14
C ALA A 76 1.06 -16.61 19.87
N ARG A 77 0.79 -15.30 19.74
CA ARG A 77 -0.55 -14.76 19.64
C ARG A 77 -0.67 -13.73 18.53
N SER A 78 -1.85 -13.64 17.92
CA SER A 78 -2.21 -12.53 17.04
C SER A 78 -3.65 -12.08 17.26
N ALA A 79 -3.97 -10.88 16.79
CA ALA A 79 -5.34 -10.36 16.81
C ALA A 79 -6.06 -10.71 15.52
N GLY A 80 -7.20 -11.40 15.62
CA GLY A 80 -8.02 -11.80 14.50
C GLY A 80 -9.38 -11.10 14.47
N VAL A 81 -9.99 -11.10 13.28
CA VAL A 81 -11.38 -10.71 13.05
C VAL A 81 -12.03 -11.74 12.14
N VAL A 82 -13.21 -12.21 12.53
CA VAL A 82 -14.05 -13.07 11.70
C VAL A 82 -15.36 -12.34 11.43
N ASN A 83 -15.73 -12.25 10.16
CA ASN A 83 -16.94 -11.58 9.71
C ASN A 83 -17.71 -12.45 8.71
N THR A 84 -19.01 -12.57 8.92
CA THR A 84 -19.91 -13.36 8.07
C THR A 84 -20.78 -12.52 7.15
N ALA A 85 -20.78 -11.18 7.28
CA ALA A 85 -21.62 -10.29 6.51
C ALA A 85 -20.83 -9.16 5.82
N THR A 86 -21.25 -8.81 4.61
CA THR A 86 -20.69 -7.68 3.85
C THR A 86 -21.11 -6.31 4.39
N SER A 87 -22.10 -6.24 5.29
CA SER A 87 -22.54 -5.01 5.95
C SER A 87 -21.81 -4.72 7.27
N ALA A 88 -20.99 -5.65 7.76
CA ALA A 88 -20.32 -5.55 9.04
C ALA A 88 -18.86 -5.07 8.91
N SER A 89 -18.40 -4.38 9.94
CA SER A 89 -17.03 -3.93 10.15
C SER A 89 -16.69 -3.97 11.63
N GLY A 90 -15.42 -4.19 11.94
CA GLY A 90 -14.98 -4.42 13.30
C GLY A 90 -13.48 -4.28 13.41
N TYR A 91 -13.05 -3.49 14.38
CA TYR A 91 -11.67 -3.05 14.51
C TYR A 91 -11.14 -3.29 15.91
N TRP A 92 -9.90 -3.74 15.97
CA TRP A 92 -9.04 -3.59 17.13
C TRP A 92 -8.63 -2.13 17.23
N THR A 93 -8.75 -1.55 18.43
CA THR A 93 -8.56 -0.10 18.62
C THR A 93 -7.55 0.24 19.70
N GLN A 94 -6.73 1.26 19.48
CA GLN A 94 -5.86 1.83 20.51
C GLN A 94 -5.75 3.34 20.27
N ASP A 95 -5.84 4.14 21.34
CA ASP A 95 -5.64 5.58 21.24
C ASP A 95 -4.16 5.90 21.55
N VAL A 96 -3.50 6.64 20.66
CA VAL A 96 -2.06 6.90 20.72
C VAL A 96 -1.78 8.39 20.59
N ALA A 97 -1.04 8.96 21.54
CA ALA A 97 -0.64 10.35 21.50
C ALA A 97 0.36 10.60 20.37
N LEU A 98 0.26 11.75 19.71
CA LEU A 98 1.15 12.15 18.62
C LEU A 98 1.88 13.45 18.97
N GLU A 99 3.05 13.60 18.37
CA GLU A 99 3.78 14.85 18.37
C GLU A 99 3.44 15.65 17.10
N PRO A 100 3.29 16.98 17.19
CA PRO A 100 3.03 17.83 16.05
C PRO A 100 4.26 17.90 15.12
N GLY A 101 4.02 18.07 13.82
CA GLY A 101 5.06 18.33 12.82
C GLY A 101 5.88 17.10 12.38
N LYS A 102 5.48 15.88 12.77
CA LYS A 102 6.20 14.63 12.46
C LYS A 102 5.55 13.84 11.34
N ASP A 103 6.35 12.99 10.71
CA ASP A 103 5.89 11.93 9.81
C ASP A 103 5.74 10.63 10.58
N TYR A 104 4.66 9.92 10.29
CA TYR A 104 4.30 8.67 10.94
C TYR A 104 4.05 7.57 9.92
N LEU A 105 4.48 6.37 10.29
CA LEU A 105 4.10 5.10 9.70
C LEU A 105 3.22 4.36 10.70
N LEU A 106 1.99 4.05 10.28
CA LEU A 106 1.17 3.02 10.90
C LEU A 106 1.21 1.79 9.99
N THR A 107 1.80 0.68 10.45
CA THR A 107 1.84 -0.58 9.72
C THR A 107 1.44 -1.74 10.60
N CYS A 108 0.93 -2.80 9.98
CA CYS A 108 0.78 -4.10 10.61
C CYS A 108 1.13 -5.19 9.61
N ARG A 109 1.33 -6.41 10.10
CA ARG A 109 1.38 -7.61 9.28
C ARG A 109 0.00 -8.24 9.27
N ALA A 110 -0.54 -8.44 8.08
CA ALA A 110 -1.87 -9.01 7.91
C ALA A 110 -1.81 -10.33 7.15
N LEU A 111 -2.48 -11.33 7.71
CA LEU A 111 -2.84 -12.58 7.05
C LEU A 111 -4.33 -12.50 6.72
N ILE A 112 -4.67 -12.42 5.43
CA ILE A 112 -6.05 -12.23 4.97
C ILE A 112 -6.49 -13.48 4.22
N GLU A 113 -7.43 -14.23 4.80
CA GLU A 113 -8.00 -15.41 4.18
C GLU A 113 -9.10 -15.04 3.19
N ASP A 114 -9.92 -14.05 3.52
CA ASP A 114 -10.84 -13.39 2.59
C ASP A 114 -11.22 -12.01 3.15
N GLY A 115 -11.70 -11.15 2.27
CA GLY A 115 -12.21 -9.82 2.63
C GLY A 115 -11.20 -8.70 2.48
N THR A 116 -11.43 -7.63 3.22
CA THR A 116 -10.66 -6.38 3.16
C THR A 116 -10.32 -5.95 4.58
N ILE A 117 -9.03 -5.76 4.83
CA ILE A 117 -8.55 -5.11 6.05
C ILE A 117 -8.49 -3.59 5.80
N LEU A 118 -8.84 -2.84 6.84
CA LEU A 118 -8.63 -1.40 6.92
C LEU A 118 -7.66 -1.13 8.06
N VAL A 119 -6.61 -0.38 7.76
CA VAL A 119 -5.74 0.30 8.72
C VAL A 119 -6.14 1.78 8.70
N ARG A 120 -6.60 2.30 9.84
CA ARG A 120 -7.13 3.66 9.95
C ARG A 120 -6.55 4.40 11.14
N ALA A 121 -6.28 5.69 10.95
CA ALA A 121 -5.93 6.62 12.00
C ALA A 121 -6.92 7.79 11.99
N ASP A 122 -7.74 7.86 13.03
CA ASP A 122 -8.71 8.96 13.25
C ASP A 122 -8.15 9.97 14.24
N GLY A 123 -7.99 11.22 13.81
CA GLY A 123 -7.44 12.28 14.66
C GLY A 123 -8.38 12.68 15.78
N ARG A 124 -7.81 12.96 16.96
CA ARG A 124 -8.49 13.55 18.10
C ARG A 124 -7.74 14.77 18.62
N ASP A 125 -8.49 15.77 19.09
CA ASP A 125 -7.92 16.97 19.71
C ASP A 125 -7.47 16.70 21.16
N ALA A 126 -6.95 17.73 21.84
CA ALA A 126 -6.49 17.62 23.22
C ALA A 126 -7.61 17.27 24.22
N ASP A 127 -8.87 17.54 23.87
CA ASP A 127 -10.06 17.17 24.66
C ASP A 127 -10.58 15.76 24.30
N GLY A 128 -9.93 15.07 23.36
CA GLY A 128 -10.34 13.76 22.87
C GLY A 128 -11.49 13.78 21.87
N LYS A 129 -11.88 14.94 21.33
CA LYS A 129 -12.94 15.05 20.33
C LYS A 129 -12.41 14.74 18.92
N PRO A 130 -13.23 14.16 18.03
CA PRO A 130 -12.82 13.85 16.67
C PRO A 130 -12.44 15.10 15.87
N VAL A 131 -11.26 15.06 15.27
CA VAL A 131 -10.77 16.05 14.30
C VAL A 131 -11.15 15.57 12.91
N LYS A 132 -12.34 15.95 12.43
CA LYS A 132 -12.93 15.40 11.19
C LYS A 132 -12.07 15.55 9.93
N ALA A 133 -11.21 16.58 9.88
CA ALA A 133 -10.31 16.79 8.75
C ALA A 133 -9.12 15.79 8.73
N PHE A 134 -8.91 15.08 9.84
CA PHE A 134 -7.85 14.10 10.01
C PHE A 134 -8.44 12.68 10.05
N ASP A 135 -8.63 12.12 8.86
CA ASP A 135 -8.97 10.71 8.65
C ASP A 135 -7.98 10.16 7.62
N ARG A 136 -7.25 9.12 7.98
CA ARG A 136 -6.21 8.48 7.15
C ARG A 136 -6.48 6.99 7.12
N ARG A 137 -6.43 6.40 5.92
CA ARG A 137 -6.86 5.02 5.68
C ARG A 137 -5.95 4.34 4.66
N ALA A 138 -5.60 3.10 4.94
CA ALA A 138 -5.03 2.16 3.98
C ALA A 138 -5.92 0.91 3.95
N PHE A 139 -6.10 0.35 2.75
CA PHE A 139 -6.91 -0.84 2.53
C PHE A 139 -6.06 -1.91 1.88
N ASP A 140 -6.27 -3.16 2.30
CA ASP A 140 -5.75 -4.31 1.57
C ASP A 140 -6.85 -5.35 1.44
N ARG A 141 -7.16 -5.70 0.19
CA ARG A 141 -8.17 -6.69 -0.16
C ARG A 141 -7.46 -7.89 -0.76
N ARG A 142 -7.58 -9.03 -0.10
CA ARG A 142 -7.05 -10.29 -0.61
C ARG A 142 -8.09 -11.38 -0.52
N ARG A 143 -7.87 -12.43 -1.32
CA ARG A 143 -8.62 -13.67 -1.26
C ARG A 143 -7.62 -14.81 -1.21
N ALA A 144 -7.73 -15.68 -0.22
CA ALA A 144 -7.09 -16.98 -0.26
C ALA A 144 -7.67 -17.73 -1.46
N SER A 145 -6.79 -18.32 -2.26
CA SER A 145 -7.18 -18.78 -3.58
C SER A 145 -8.00 -20.07 -3.50
N HIS A 146 -9.17 -20.03 -4.14
CA HIS A 146 -9.52 -20.89 -5.27
C HIS A 146 -10.65 -20.17 -6.04
N LEU A 147 -10.31 -19.39 -7.09
CA LEU A 147 -11.28 -18.57 -7.85
C LEU A 147 -12.46 -19.36 -8.44
N LEU A 148 -12.31 -20.69 -8.50
CA LEU A 148 -13.30 -21.63 -9.01
C LEU A 148 -13.89 -22.55 -7.94
N ALA A 149 -13.48 -22.46 -6.66
CA ALA A 149 -14.15 -23.23 -5.62
C ALA A 149 -15.55 -22.64 -5.39
N PRO A 150 -16.61 -23.42 -5.59
CA PRO A 150 -17.96 -22.95 -5.30
C PRO A 150 -18.08 -22.61 -3.80
N THR A 151 -18.83 -21.56 -3.48
CA THR A 151 -19.03 -21.07 -2.10
C THR A 151 -19.71 -22.08 -1.16
N TYR A 152 -20.22 -23.20 -1.68
CA TYR A 152 -20.85 -24.28 -0.90
C TYR A 152 -19.88 -25.44 -0.58
N TRP A 153 -18.65 -25.42 -1.09
CA TRP A 153 -17.63 -26.35 -0.63
C TRP A 153 -17.16 -25.96 0.76
N LYS A 154 -17.05 -26.94 1.65
CA LYS A 154 -16.47 -26.71 2.95
C LYS A 154 -14.97 -26.42 2.79
N PRO A 155 -14.39 -25.45 3.52
CA PRO A 155 -12.97 -25.14 3.43
C PRO A 155 -12.07 -26.39 3.61
N GLU A 156 -12.45 -27.30 4.51
CA GLU A 156 -11.72 -28.56 4.73
C GLU A 156 -11.72 -29.54 3.52
N TRP A 157 -12.55 -29.29 2.51
CA TRP A 157 -12.60 -30.08 1.26
C TRP A 157 -11.71 -29.50 0.17
N ILE A 158 -11.20 -28.28 0.35
CA ILE A 158 -10.33 -27.61 -0.60
C ILE A 158 -8.90 -27.93 -0.21
N VAL A 159 -8.36 -29.00 -0.80
CA VAL A 159 -6.94 -29.33 -0.70
C VAL A 159 -6.14 -28.27 -1.47
N ASP A 160 -4.99 -27.87 -0.95
CA ASP A 160 -4.08 -26.90 -1.55
C ASP A 160 -4.61 -25.44 -1.69
N MET A 161 -5.47 -24.97 -0.77
CA MET A 161 -5.71 -23.52 -0.67
C MET A 161 -4.38 -22.79 -0.41
N VAL A 162 -3.91 -22.03 -1.40
CA VAL A 162 -2.78 -21.12 -1.20
C VAL A 162 -3.28 -19.98 -0.32
N ARG A 163 -2.95 -20.07 0.97
CA ARG A 163 -3.09 -18.95 1.90
C ARG A 163 -2.14 -17.85 1.45
N GLN A 164 -2.66 -16.63 1.43
CA GLN A 164 -1.81 -15.46 1.22
C GLN A 164 -0.80 -15.40 2.37
N PRO A 165 0.46 -15.04 2.13
CA PRO A 165 1.42 -14.87 3.22
C PRO A 165 1.01 -13.68 4.09
N TRP A 166 1.57 -13.64 5.30
CA TRP A 166 1.61 -12.41 6.09
C TRP A 166 2.33 -11.33 5.27
N ALA A 167 1.65 -10.20 5.06
CA ALA A 167 2.22 -9.09 4.31
C ALA A 167 1.87 -7.75 4.96
N PRO A 168 2.73 -6.74 4.80
CA PRO A 168 2.51 -5.40 5.35
C PRO A 168 1.22 -4.78 4.82
N VAL A 169 0.59 -3.98 5.67
CA VAL A 169 -0.41 -2.98 5.24
C VAL A 169 0.04 -1.65 5.83
N ASP A 170 0.55 -0.78 4.97
CA ASP A 170 1.23 0.45 5.38
C ASP A 170 0.32 1.68 5.19
N LEU A 171 0.23 2.50 6.21
CA LEU A 171 -0.43 3.80 6.20
C LEU A 171 0.57 4.87 6.63
N PHE A 172 0.93 5.74 5.68
CA PHE A 172 1.73 6.92 5.95
C PHE A 172 0.85 8.15 6.18
N PHE A 173 1.21 8.96 7.17
CA PHE A 173 0.59 10.26 7.39
C PHE A 173 1.55 11.21 8.10
N ASN A 174 1.23 12.50 8.10
CA ASN A 174 1.98 13.50 8.84
C ASN A 174 1.06 14.34 9.72
N THR A 175 1.65 14.96 10.75
CA THR A 175 0.99 15.89 11.67
C THR A 175 1.38 17.34 11.35
N ARG A 176 1.57 17.67 10.07
CA ARG A 176 1.84 19.03 9.58
C ARG A 176 0.54 19.65 9.04
N GLY A 177 0.40 20.97 9.20
CA GLY A 177 -0.73 21.74 8.69
C GLY A 177 -1.55 22.43 9.79
N ASP A 178 -2.68 23.03 9.39
CA ASP A 178 -3.49 23.87 10.28
C ASP A 178 -4.34 23.06 11.28
N VAL A 179 -4.60 21.79 10.96
CA VAL A 179 -5.44 20.90 11.76
C VAL A 179 -4.63 19.68 12.18
N VAL A 180 -3.95 19.81 13.31
CA VAL A 180 -3.07 18.77 13.87
C VAL A 180 -3.75 18.07 15.03
N PRO A 181 -3.94 16.74 14.98
CA PRO A 181 -4.48 16.00 16.12
C PRO A 181 -3.44 15.88 17.24
N ALA A 182 -3.90 15.88 18.48
CA ALA A 182 -3.07 15.59 19.66
C ALA A 182 -2.88 14.08 19.84
N SER A 183 -3.81 13.28 19.35
CA SER A 183 -3.75 11.81 19.36
C SER A 183 -4.50 11.22 18.18
N VAL A 184 -4.27 9.95 17.89
CA VAL A 184 -5.06 9.18 16.91
C VAL A 184 -5.69 7.98 17.57
N SER A 185 -6.90 7.66 17.13
CA SER A 185 -7.51 6.36 17.38
C SER A 185 -7.15 5.43 16.23
N VAL A 186 -6.19 4.55 16.50
CA VAL A 186 -5.76 3.48 15.60
C VAL A 186 -6.88 2.46 15.52
N GLN A 187 -7.30 2.10 14.31
CA GLN A 187 -8.34 1.12 14.03
C GLN A 187 -7.80 0.16 12.97
N ILE A 188 -7.67 -1.12 13.34
CA ILE A 188 -7.19 -2.16 12.43
C ILE A 188 -8.15 -3.34 12.46
N GLY A 189 -8.67 -3.74 11.30
CA GLY A 189 -9.61 -4.85 11.22
C GLY A 189 -10.42 -4.89 9.94
N CYS A 190 -11.59 -5.53 10.00
CA CYS A 190 -12.40 -5.85 8.83
C CYS A 190 -13.25 -4.67 8.36
N TYR A 191 -13.27 -4.41 7.05
CA TYR A 191 -14.05 -3.34 6.41
C TYR A 191 -15.08 -3.87 5.41
N PHE A 192 -16.35 -3.95 5.83
CA PHE A 192 -17.51 -4.20 4.97
C PHE A 192 -17.35 -5.38 3.99
N THR A 193 -16.75 -6.46 4.46
CA THR A 193 -16.56 -7.71 3.71
C THR A 193 -16.66 -8.90 4.64
N ALA A 194 -17.31 -9.98 4.21
CA ALA A 194 -17.16 -11.25 4.89
C ALA A 194 -15.71 -11.78 4.72
N GLY A 195 -15.23 -12.52 5.72
CA GLY A 195 -13.90 -13.11 5.70
C GLY A 195 -13.26 -13.21 7.07
N THR A 196 -12.08 -13.83 7.07
CA THR A 196 -11.23 -14.00 8.25
C THR A 196 -9.90 -13.33 7.98
N MET A 197 -9.41 -12.58 8.96
CA MET A 197 -8.12 -11.91 8.89
C MET A 197 -7.44 -11.91 10.25
N TYR A 198 -6.12 -12.00 10.24
CA TYR A 198 -5.26 -11.92 11.41
C TYR A 198 -4.26 -10.79 11.24
N ILE A 199 -3.91 -10.17 12.37
CA ILE A 199 -3.13 -8.94 12.49
C ILE A 199 -2.05 -9.19 13.53
N ASP A 200 -0.83 -8.86 13.17
CA ASP A 200 0.32 -9.02 14.04
C ASP A 200 1.35 -7.90 13.79
N ASP A 201 2.34 -7.77 14.66
CA ASP A 201 3.46 -6.83 14.58
C ASP A 201 3.03 -5.40 14.20
N VAL A 202 2.11 -4.81 14.98
CA VAL A 202 1.64 -3.45 14.73
C VAL A 202 2.69 -2.41 15.12
N TYR A 203 2.93 -1.45 14.26
CA TYR A 203 3.84 -0.34 14.51
C TYR A 203 3.14 1.00 14.25
N LEU A 204 3.26 1.93 15.20
CA LEU A 204 2.98 3.35 14.98
C LEU A 204 4.15 4.18 15.49
N GLY A 205 4.81 4.93 14.62
CA GLY A 205 5.94 5.78 15.00
C GLY A 205 6.60 6.43 13.79
N PRO A 206 7.76 7.09 13.98
CA PRO A 206 8.54 7.61 12.86
C PRO A 206 8.90 6.50 11.87
N GLY A 207 8.67 6.71 10.59
CA GLY A 207 9.00 5.72 9.56
C GLY A 207 9.53 6.37 8.30
N THR A 208 10.14 5.55 7.45
CA THR A 208 10.59 5.92 6.11
C THR A 208 9.97 5.00 5.07
N ILE A 209 10.04 5.41 3.81
CA ILE A 209 9.64 4.61 2.66
C ILE A 209 10.90 3.98 2.05
N GLU A 210 10.78 2.70 1.73
CA GLU A 210 11.60 2.02 0.74
C GLU A 210 10.79 1.93 -0.56
N LEU A 211 11.35 2.44 -1.67
CA LEU A 211 10.79 2.30 -3.00
C LEU A 211 11.62 1.32 -3.82
N SER A 212 10.97 0.31 -4.36
CA SER A 212 11.51 -0.57 -5.39
C SER A 212 10.74 -0.34 -6.68
N TYR A 213 11.44 -0.23 -7.81
CA TYR A 213 10.78 0.02 -9.08
C TYR A 213 11.43 -0.78 -10.21
N THR A 214 10.58 -1.28 -11.10
CA THR A 214 10.97 -2.02 -12.30
C THR A 214 10.48 -1.26 -13.52
N VAL A 215 11.36 -1.08 -14.50
CA VAL A 215 11.04 -0.45 -15.79
C VAL A 215 11.28 -1.45 -16.92
N THR A 216 10.30 -1.64 -17.79
CA THR A 216 10.34 -2.58 -18.94
C THR A 216 9.68 -2.00 -20.19
N GLY A 217 9.67 -2.73 -21.31
CA GLY A 217 8.80 -2.46 -22.46
C GLY A 217 9.43 -1.67 -23.62
N ALA A 218 10.50 -0.92 -23.39
CA ALA A 218 11.25 -0.19 -24.42
C ALA A 218 12.76 -0.32 -24.20
N PRO A 219 13.61 -0.17 -25.24
CA PRO A 219 15.04 0.04 -25.04
C PRO A 219 15.28 1.34 -24.26
N LEU A 220 15.85 1.22 -23.07
CA LEU A 220 15.98 2.32 -22.11
C LEU A 220 17.28 3.11 -22.34
N ALA A 221 17.15 4.43 -22.32
CA ALA A 221 18.29 5.35 -22.26
C ALA A 221 18.67 5.69 -20.81
N GLN A 222 17.68 5.98 -19.95
CA GLN A 222 17.89 6.39 -18.57
C GLN A 222 16.62 6.20 -17.73
N VAL A 223 16.79 5.94 -16.43
CA VAL A 223 15.75 6.01 -15.41
C VAL A 223 16.17 6.99 -14.31
N ARG A 224 15.23 7.80 -13.83
CA ARG A 224 15.41 8.80 -12.76
C ARG A 224 14.34 8.65 -11.69
N LEU A 225 14.75 8.81 -10.45
CA LEU A 225 13.86 9.05 -9.31
C LEU A 225 13.92 10.54 -9.00
N LEU A 226 12.76 11.19 -9.05
CA LEU A 226 12.58 12.61 -8.77
C LEU A 226 11.66 12.78 -7.56
N ASP A 227 11.86 13.86 -6.81
CA ASP A 227 10.87 14.29 -5.82
C ASP A 227 9.74 15.10 -6.47
N ARG A 228 8.80 15.58 -5.65
CA ARG A 228 7.67 16.41 -6.08
C ARG A 228 8.09 17.71 -6.79
N ALA A 229 9.22 18.29 -6.43
CA ALA A 229 9.72 19.51 -7.06
C ALA A 229 10.45 19.23 -8.39
N GLY A 230 10.62 17.95 -8.75
CA GLY A 230 11.37 17.51 -9.92
C GLY A 230 12.88 17.46 -9.68
N GLU A 231 13.35 17.55 -8.43
CA GLU A 231 14.77 17.43 -8.11
C GLU A 231 15.20 15.96 -8.16
N LEU A 232 16.41 15.73 -8.67
CA LEU A 232 16.95 14.40 -8.87
C LEU A 232 17.41 13.79 -7.54
N GLN A 233 16.83 12.65 -7.19
CA GLN A 233 17.16 11.90 -5.98
C GLN A 233 18.03 10.68 -6.29
N ALA A 234 17.75 9.98 -7.40
CA ALA A 234 18.59 8.88 -7.89
C ALA A 234 18.52 8.74 -9.42
N THR A 235 19.54 8.13 -10.02
CA THR A 235 19.55 7.84 -11.46
C THR A 235 20.26 6.53 -11.78
N SER A 236 19.80 5.84 -12.83
CA SER A 236 20.46 4.68 -13.41
C SER A 236 21.77 5.01 -14.13
N GLY A 237 22.00 6.28 -14.48
CA GLY A 237 22.96 6.64 -15.52
C GLY A 237 22.51 6.15 -16.91
N ALA A 238 23.43 6.10 -17.87
CA ALA A 238 23.14 5.65 -19.23
C ALA A 238 22.93 4.12 -19.29
N LEU A 239 21.80 3.69 -19.86
CA LEU A 239 21.39 2.29 -19.95
C LEU A 239 21.65 1.65 -21.33
N ASN A 240 22.07 2.43 -22.33
CA ASN A 240 22.50 1.96 -23.66
C ASN A 240 21.53 0.97 -24.34
N GLY A 241 20.22 1.16 -24.17
CA GLY A 241 19.19 0.33 -24.78
C GLY A 241 18.82 -0.93 -23.99
N ALA A 242 19.14 -1.02 -22.70
CA ALA A 242 18.67 -2.10 -21.84
C ALA A 242 17.14 -2.22 -21.86
N GLU A 243 16.60 -3.43 -21.93
CA GLU A 243 15.14 -3.67 -22.00
C GLU A 243 14.48 -3.73 -20.61
N ARG A 244 15.29 -3.79 -19.55
CA ARG A 244 14.85 -3.86 -18.16
C ARG A 244 15.81 -3.09 -17.27
N TYR A 245 15.26 -2.35 -16.31
CA TYR A 245 16.00 -1.75 -15.21
C TYR A 245 15.25 -1.97 -13.89
N GLU A 246 16.01 -2.29 -12.84
CA GLU A 246 15.52 -2.39 -11.47
C GLU A 246 16.27 -1.39 -10.62
N GLY A 247 15.53 -0.57 -9.87
CA GLY A 247 16.06 0.43 -8.97
C GLY A 247 15.44 0.30 -7.58
N LYS A 248 16.18 0.78 -6.60
CA LYS A 248 15.77 0.81 -5.20
C LYS A 248 16.24 2.10 -4.54
N SER A 249 15.40 2.70 -3.70
CA SER A 249 15.73 3.85 -2.87
C SER A 249 15.19 3.65 -1.46
N ASP A 250 16.06 3.84 -0.48
CA ASP A 250 15.78 3.62 0.94
C ASP A 250 15.75 4.95 1.69
N GLY A 251 14.98 5.01 2.78
CA GLY A 251 15.01 6.16 3.70
C GLY A 251 14.27 7.40 3.20
N LEU A 252 13.35 7.24 2.25
CA LEU A 252 12.59 8.35 1.69
C LEU A 252 11.54 8.86 2.71
N PRO A 253 11.34 10.19 2.85
CA PRO A 253 10.36 10.73 3.78
C PRO A 253 8.92 10.34 3.40
N PRO A 254 8.06 10.00 4.38
CA PRO A 254 6.65 9.75 4.15
C PRO A 254 5.88 11.00 3.74
N GLY A 255 4.76 10.82 3.05
CA GLY A 255 3.82 11.91 2.74
C GLY A 255 4.25 12.85 1.60
N GLU A 256 5.38 12.56 0.96
CA GLU A 256 5.82 13.19 -0.28
C GLU A 256 5.44 12.34 -1.51
N TYR A 257 5.49 12.98 -2.68
CA TYR A 257 5.31 12.32 -3.97
C TYR A 257 6.66 12.05 -4.62
N TRP A 258 6.83 10.85 -5.14
CA TRP A 258 8.03 10.38 -5.81
C TRP A 258 7.70 10.01 -7.25
N CYS A 259 8.46 10.53 -8.22
CA CYS A 259 8.29 10.23 -9.62
C CYS A 259 9.41 9.32 -10.10
N ILE A 260 9.05 8.18 -10.68
CA ILE A 260 9.96 7.40 -11.52
C ILE A 260 9.75 7.85 -12.96
N GLU A 261 10.80 8.39 -13.57
CA GLU A 261 10.80 8.81 -14.95
C GLU A 261 11.75 7.92 -15.77
N ALA A 262 11.22 7.27 -16.80
CA ALA A 262 11.96 6.43 -17.72
C ALA A 262 12.03 7.09 -19.10
N THR A 263 13.23 7.23 -19.64
CA THR A 263 13.48 7.73 -20.99
C THR A 263 13.97 6.59 -21.88
N ALA A 264 13.27 6.35 -23.00
CA ALA A 264 13.67 5.38 -24.01
C ALA A 264 14.73 5.95 -24.96
N THR A 265 15.42 5.08 -25.72
CA THR A 265 16.47 5.50 -26.66
C THR A 265 15.97 6.36 -27.83
N ASP A 266 14.66 6.33 -28.11
CA ASP A 266 14.00 7.17 -29.11
C ASP A 266 13.56 8.54 -28.56
N GLY A 267 13.80 8.80 -27.27
CA GLY A 267 13.40 10.02 -26.57
C GLY A 267 12.02 9.98 -25.94
N THR A 268 11.26 8.89 -26.07
CA THR A 268 9.97 8.72 -25.39
C THR A 268 10.16 8.71 -23.87
N VAL A 269 9.32 9.45 -23.14
CA VAL A 269 9.37 9.54 -21.68
C VAL A 269 8.09 8.98 -21.08
N SER A 270 8.22 8.08 -20.11
CA SER A 270 7.14 7.59 -19.25
C SER A 270 7.38 8.02 -17.81
N ARG A 271 6.30 8.32 -17.09
CA ARG A 271 6.34 8.68 -15.66
C ARG A 271 5.35 7.83 -14.88
N ALA A 272 5.75 7.44 -13.68
CA ALA A 272 4.86 6.86 -12.68
C ALA A 272 5.13 7.51 -11.33
N TRP A 273 4.06 7.77 -10.58
CA TRP A 273 4.12 8.46 -9.30
C TRP A 273 3.77 7.51 -8.15
N TYR A 274 4.46 7.67 -7.02
CA TYR A 274 4.10 7.06 -5.75
C TYR A 274 4.04 8.11 -4.62
N PRO A 275 2.95 8.17 -3.84
CA PRO A 275 1.66 7.55 -4.15
C PRO A 275 1.12 8.08 -5.48
N GLU A 276 0.07 7.44 -6.02
CA GLU A 276 -0.54 7.87 -7.27
C GLU A 276 -0.86 9.37 -7.21
N ALA A 277 -0.47 10.11 -8.25
CA ALA A 277 -0.60 11.55 -8.26
C ALA A 277 -2.08 11.94 -8.18
N PRO A 278 -2.44 13.00 -7.42
CA PRO A 278 -3.77 13.59 -7.52
C PRO A 278 -4.00 14.08 -8.95
N GLU A 279 -5.26 14.03 -9.41
CA GLU A 279 -5.63 14.60 -10.71
C GLU A 279 -5.08 16.02 -10.87
N GLY A 280 -4.31 16.27 -11.94
CA GLY A 280 -3.77 17.60 -12.27
C GLY A 280 -2.27 17.82 -12.05
N ILE A 281 -1.50 16.79 -11.71
CA ILE A 281 -0.03 16.81 -11.74
C ILE A 281 0.44 16.02 -12.97
N GLU A 282 1.00 16.71 -13.98
CA GLU A 282 1.63 16.14 -15.21
C GLU A 282 3.18 16.06 -15.09
#